data_AF-A0A3C1S7Q7-F1
#
_entry.id   AF-A0A3C1S7Q7-F1
#
_cell.length_a   1.000
_cell.length_b   1.000
_cell.length_c   1.000
_cell.angle_alpha   90.00
_cell.angle_beta   90.00
_cell.angle_gamma   90.00
#
_symmetry.space_group_name_H-M   'P 1'
#
loop_
_entity.id
_entity.type
_entity.pdbx_description
1 polymer ?
#
loop_
_entity_poly.entity_id
_entity_poly.type
_entity_poly.pdbx_seq_one_letter_code
_entity_poly.pdbx_strand_id
1 'polypeptide(L)'
;MQYVTSKNDIVKEVRKLNIIERLTFITDIWDEIKEARELEFVSEEDKKLLLDRLTDYRLNPSSATDWTELKKEVYRQYDKQH
;
A
#
# COMPACT_ATOMS: atom_id res chain seq x y z
N MET A 1 23.61 27.67 -1.96
CA MET A 1 23.41 26.84 -0.76
C MET A 1 22.34 25.82 -1.09
N GLN A 2 22.69 24.53 -1.18
CA GLN A 2 21.71 23.45 -1.32
C GLN A 2 21.34 22.99 0.08
N TYR A 3 20.08 23.17 0.48
CA TYR A 3 19.56 22.60 1.71
C TYR A 3 19.40 21.11 1.50
N VAL A 4 20.22 20.30 2.19
CA VAL A 4 20.02 18.86 2.27
C VAL A 4 18.94 18.62 3.34
N THR A 5 17.67 18.74 2.93
CA THR A 5 16.54 18.45 3.80
C THR A 5 16.49 16.93 4.01
N SER A 6 16.55 16.47 5.27
CA SER A 6 16.46 15.04 5.56
C SER A 6 15.00 14.55 5.42
N LYS A 7 14.80 13.25 5.16
CA LYS A 7 13.45 12.64 5.15
C LYS A 7 12.66 12.97 6.42
N ASN A 8 13.33 13.00 7.58
CA ASN A 8 12.69 13.31 8.85
C ASN A 8 12.22 14.76 8.93
N ASP A 9 12.93 15.69 8.30
CA ASP A 9 12.53 17.10 8.28
C ASP A 9 11.30 17.30 7.38
N ILE A 10 11.24 16.61 6.23
CA ILE A 10 10.06 16.60 5.35
C ILE A 10 8.84 16.09 6.13
N VAL A 11 8.97 14.95 6.83
CA VAL A 11 7.86 14.38 7.62
C VAL A 11 7.43 15.32 8.75
N LYS A 12 8.36 16.03 9.39
CA LYS A 12 8.03 17.02 10.42
C LYS A 12 7.20 18.17 9.85
N GLU A 13 7.56 18.70 8.69
CA GLU A 13 6.80 19.78 8.05
C GLU A 13 5.40 19.32 7.62
N VAL A 14 5.27 18.13 7.03
CA VAL A 14 3.96 17.55 6.66
C VAL A 14 3.06 17.36 7.88
N ARG A 15 3.63 17.02 9.04
CA ARG A 15 2.86 16.86 10.29
C ARG A 15 2.30 18.18 10.84
N LYS A 16 2.85 19.33 10.45
CA LYS A 16 2.32 20.66 10.85
C LYS A 16 1.04 21.03 10.12
N LEU A 17 0.79 20.41 8.95
CA LEU A 17 -0.43 20.61 8.18
C LEU A 17 -1.67 20.11 8.92
N ASN A 18 -2.83 20.66 8.61
CA ASN A 18 -4.10 20.11 9.09
C ASN A 18 -4.41 18.77 8.41
N ILE A 19 -5.43 18.06 8.89
CA ILE A 19 -5.72 16.70 8.39
C ILE A 19 -6.12 16.67 6.91
N ILE A 20 -6.86 17.68 6.44
CA ILE A 20 -7.29 17.77 5.04
C ILE A 20 -6.09 18.02 4.14
N GLU A 21 -5.22 18.95 4.51
CA GLU A 21 -3.98 19.25 3.78
C GLU A 21 -3.04 18.04 3.73
N ARG A 22 -2.95 17.26 4.81
CA ARG A 22 -2.17 16.01 4.80
C ARG A 22 -2.74 14.98 3.83
N LEU A 23 -4.06 14.85 3.77
CA LEU A 23 -4.72 13.93 2.85
C LEU A 23 -4.53 14.37 1.39
N THR A 24 -4.63 15.67 1.11
CA THR A 24 -4.33 16.22 -0.22
C THR A 24 -2.87 15.95 -0.60
N PHE A 25 -1.92 16.26 0.29
CA PHE A 25 -0.50 16.03 0.05
C PHE A 25 -0.18 14.55 -0.23
N ILE A 26 -0.78 13.62 0.52
CA ILE A 26 -0.61 12.18 0.27
C ILE A 26 -1.21 11.78 -1.08
N THR A 27 -2.37 12.33 -1.43
CA THR A 27 -3.03 12.07 -2.72
C THR A 27 -2.16 12.54 -3.89
N ASP A 28 -1.63 13.76 -3.81
CA ASP A 28 -0.79 14.33 -4.87
C ASP A 28 0.47 13.47 -5.10
N ILE A 29 1.15 13.08 -4.02
CA ILE A 29 2.29 12.15 -4.11
C ILE A 29 1.87 10.81 -4.72
N TRP A 30 0.70 10.29 -4.33
CA TRP A 30 0.22 9.01 -4.83
C TRP A 30 -0.07 9.06 -6.34
N ASP A 31 -0.63 10.16 -6.83
CA ASP A 31 -0.86 10.38 -8.26
C ASP A 31 0.46 10.49 -9.03
N GLU A 32 1.47 11.19 -8.48
CA GLU A 32 2.82 11.23 -9.07
C GLU A 32 3.48 9.84 -9.12
N ILE A 33 3.40 9.07 -8.03
CA ILE A 33 3.93 7.70 -7.98
C ILE A 33 3.25 6.82 -9.02
N LYS A 34 1.93 6.93 -9.17
CA LYS A 34 1.15 6.17 -10.15
C LYS A 34 1.60 6.44 -11.59
N GLU A 35 2.00 7.67 -11.89
CA GLU A 35 2.51 8.05 -13.21
C GLU A 35 4.00 7.67 -13.41
N ALA A 36 4.73 7.37 -12.34
CA ALA A 36 6.11 6.94 -12.42
C ALA A 36 6.23 5.56 -13.08
N ARG A 37 7.06 5.48 -14.13
CA ARG A 37 7.35 4.24 -14.86
C ARG A 37 8.09 3.17 -14.04
N GLU A 38 8.49 3.50 -12.82
CA GLU A 38 9.17 2.60 -11.88
C GLU A 38 8.20 1.61 -11.20
N LEU A 39 6.89 1.84 -11.30
CA LEU A 39 5.92 0.85 -10.87
C LEU A 39 5.92 -0.32 -11.87
N GLU A 40 6.35 -1.48 -11.40
CA GLU A 40 6.12 -2.74 -12.12
C GLU A 40 4.62 -2.87 -12.39
N PHE A 41 4.26 -2.90 -13.67
CA PHE A 41 2.90 -3.21 -14.07
C PHE A 41 2.57 -4.62 -13.58
N VAL A 42 1.39 -4.80 -12.99
CA VAL A 42 0.85 -6.13 -12.70
C VAL A 42 0.90 -6.94 -14.00
N SER A 43 1.71 -8.00 -14.00
CA SER A 43 1.94 -8.82 -15.19
C SER A 43 0.64 -9.50 -15.62
N GLU A 44 0.55 -9.95 -16.88
CA GLU A 44 -0.63 -10.71 -17.31
C GLU A 44 -0.71 -12.05 -16.56
N GLU A 45 0.43 -12.60 -16.16
CA GLU A 45 0.54 -13.77 -15.30
C GLU A 45 -0.06 -13.51 -13.91
N ASP A 46 0.24 -12.37 -13.29
CA ASP A 46 -0.33 -11.98 -12.00
C ASP A 46 -1.84 -11.75 -12.10
N LYS A 47 -2.31 -11.09 -13.18
CA LYS A 47 -3.74 -10.90 -13.43
C LYS A 47 -4.46 -12.24 -13.57
N LYS A 48 -3.88 -13.17 -14.33
CA LYS A 48 -4.43 -14.52 -14.51
C LYS A 48 -4.51 -15.24 -13.17
N LEU A 49 -3.45 -15.24 -12.37
CA LEU A 49 -3.45 -15.85 -11.05
C LEU A 49 -4.55 -15.29 -10.14
N LEU A 50 -4.77 -13.97 -10.16
CA LEU A 50 -5.83 -13.33 -9.37
C LEU A 50 -7.24 -13.72 -9.85
N LEU A 51 -7.45 -13.83 -11.16
CA LEU A 51 -8.72 -14.27 -11.75
C LEU A 51 -9.01 -15.75 -11.45
N ASP A 52 -7.99 -16.59 -11.49
CA ASP A 52 -8.10 -18.01 -11.14
C ASP A 52 -8.51 -18.15 -9.67
N ARG A 53 -7.81 -17.45 -8.75
CA ARG A 53 -8.16 -17.41 -7.32
C ARG A 53 -9.59 -16.91 -7.06
N LEU A 54 -10.03 -15.91 -7.82
CA LEU A 54 -11.40 -15.40 -7.71
C LEU A 54 -12.43 -16.43 -8.17
N THR A 55 -12.11 -17.19 -9.23
CA THR A 55 -12.97 -18.25 -9.74
C THR A 55 -13.07 -19.39 -8.73
N ASP A 56 -11.95 -19.81 -8.15
CA ASP A 56 -11.90 -20.83 -7.10
C ASP A 56 -12.72 -20.43 -5.88
N TYR A 57 -12.62 -19.16 -5.45
CA TYR A 57 -13.44 -18.64 -4.34
C TYR A 57 -14.94 -18.67 -4.65
N ARG A 58 -15.35 -18.34 -5.87
CA ARG A 58 -16.76 -18.37 -6.27
C ARG A 58 -17.33 -19.80 -6.27
N LEU A 59 -16.51 -20.79 -6.62
CA LEU A 59 -16.89 -22.20 -6.62
C LEU A 59 -16.81 -22.81 -5.21
N ASN A 60 -15.84 -22.37 -4.42
CA ASN A 60 -15.59 -22.82 -3.06
C ASN A 60 -15.16 -21.65 -2.16
N PRO A 61 -16.10 -21.04 -1.40
CA PRO A 61 -15.79 -19.93 -0.50
C PRO A 61 -14.74 -20.26 0.58
N SER A 62 -14.52 -21.54 0.89
CA SER A 62 -13.49 -21.96 1.87
C SER A 62 -12.06 -21.93 1.30
N SER A 63 -11.88 -21.67 0.00
CA SER A 63 -10.56 -21.52 -0.62
C SER A 63 -9.87 -20.18 -0.31
N ALA A 64 -10.59 -19.22 0.26
CA ALA A 64 -10.02 -17.96 0.71
C ALA A 64 -9.86 -17.93 2.24
N THR A 65 -8.90 -17.15 2.70
CA THR A 65 -8.74 -16.84 4.12
C THR A 65 -9.66 -15.68 4.51
N ASP A 66 -10.30 -15.78 5.67
CA ASP A 66 -11.07 -14.68 6.21
C ASP A 66 -10.18 -13.45 6.45
N TRP A 67 -10.68 -12.27 6.12
CA TRP A 67 -9.93 -11.02 6.26
C TRP A 67 -9.53 -10.74 7.71
N THR A 68 -10.40 -11.06 8.67
CA THR A 68 -10.13 -10.84 10.09
C THR A 68 -8.97 -11.71 10.57
N GLU A 69 -8.91 -12.96 10.09
CA GLU A 69 -7.82 -13.88 10.41
C GLU A 69 -6.51 -13.44 9.76
N LEU A 70 -6.53 -13.12 8.46
CA LEU A 70 -5.36 -12.64 7.73
C LEU A 70 -4.79 -11.36 8.36
N LYS A 71 -5.65 -10.39 8.69
CA LYS A 71 -5.26 -9.12 9.32
C LYS A 71 -4.58 -9.34 10.67
N LYS A 72 -5.12 -10.24 11.49
CA LYS A 72 -4.49 -10.62 12.78
C LYS A 72 -3.10 -11.21 12.56
N GLU A 73 -2.95 -12.07 11.56
CA GLU A 73 -1.65 -12.66 11.25
C GLU A 73 -0.62 -11.63 10.81
N VAL A 74 -1.00 -10.73 9.89
CA VAL A 74 -0.11 -9.66 9.41
C VAL A 74 0.37 -8.78 10.56
N TYR A 75 -0.51 -8.39 11.49
CA TYR A 75 -0.08 -7.61 12.66
C TYR A 75 0.81 -8.40 13.60
N ARG A 76 0.52 -9.68 13.87
CA ARG A 76 1.40 -10.53 14.68
C ARG A 76 2.81 -10.65 14.09
N GLN A 77 2.93 -10.66 12.76
CA GLN A 77 4.23 -10.70 12.08
C GLN A 77 4.96 -9.35 12.18
N TYR A 78 4.24 -8.24 12.06
CA TYR A 78 4.80 -6.89 12.21
C TYR A 78 5.35 -6.65 13.63
N ASP A 79 4.61 -7.07 14.65
CA ASP A 79 5.01 -6.94 16.07
C ASP A 79 6.22 -7.81 16.45
N LYS A 80 6.58 -8.81 15.64
CA LYS A 80 7.79 -9.64 15.86
C LYS A 80 9.05 -9.05 15.24
N GLN A 81 8.92 -8.06 14.35
CA GLN A 81 10.03 -7.43 13.64
C GLN A 81 10.47 -6.10 14.26
N HIS A 82 9.79 -5.67 15.32
CA HIS A 82 10.03 -4.44 16.07
C HIS A 82 10.03 -4.73 17.58
#